data_AF-A0A6I9WQ13-F1
#
_entry.id   AF-A0A6I9WQ13-F1
#
_cell.length_a   1.000
_cell.length_b   1.000
_cell.length_c   1.000
_cell.angle_alpha   90.00
_cell.angle_beta   90.00
_cell.angle_gamma   90.00
#
_symmetry.space_group_name_H-M   'P 1'
#
loop_
_entity.id
_entity.type
_entity.pdbx_description
1 polymer ?
#
loop_
_entity_poly.entity_id
_entity_poly.type
_entity_poly.pdbx_seq_one_letter_code
_entity_poly.pdbx_strand_id
1 'polypeptide(L)'
;MIQISSRREELGIARWPFRKPLLRVDASSRLVFPTRIKRNYGEMAEDEEADCPNNARLFRIAVSNNLRNIAESVSEDKFLEILTILKSNPSIAQKLHKAMIKELYNSMNDDLEDILKEGNLQETFTKITKLSEENIMSTNKDAWRPPGDVILHLRSLGAHKIKEATEELEKQVNKMERENVTLMKTIAENRSRIQATNDNVVRILNRAPVILQRLEDTCEQLTICLKTIENE
;
A
#
# COMPACT_ATOMS: atom_id res chain seq x y z
N MET A 1 -60.64 -5.39 -2.64
CA MET A 1 -60.07 -6.12 -3.79
C MET A 1 -59.58 -5.09 -4.79
N ILE A 2 -58.25 -4.90 -4.87
CA ILE A 2 -57.45 -4.46 -6.04
C ILE A 2 -56.00 -4.63 -5.57
N GLN A 3 -55.30 -5.55 -6.23
CA GLN A 3 -53.91 -5.94 -5.97
C GLN A 3 -52.96 -4.84 -6.44
N ILE A 4 -51.90 -4.56 -5.67
CA ILE A 4 -50.71 -3.91 -6.21
C ILE A 4 -49.57 -4.92 -6.10
N SER A 5 -49.30 -5.54 -7.24
CA SER A 5 -48.24 -6.51 -7.46
C SER A 5 -46.85 -5.88 -7.35
N SER A 6 -45.98 -6.65 -6.71
CA SER A 6 -44.55 -6.80 -6.95
C SER A 6 -43.97 -6.01 -8.14
N ARG A 7 -43.12 -5.03 -7.82
CA ARG A 7 -42.02 -4.55 -8.69
C ARG A 7 -40.76 -4.46 -7.85
N ARG A 8 -40.29 -5.63 -7.43
CA ARG A 8 -38.87 -5.90 -7.14
C ARG A 8 -38.28 -6.39 -8.45
N GLU A 9 -37.24 -5.71 -8.93
CA GLU A 9 -36.38 -5.98 -10.09
C GLU A 9 -36.39 -4.80 -11.05
N GLU A 10 -35.34 -3.96 -10.95
CA GLU A 10 -34.72 -3.19 -12.03
C GLU A 10 -33.76 -2.15 -11.41
N LEU A 11 -32.68 -2.62 -10.78
CA LEU A 11 -31.43 -1.85 -10.71
C LEU A 11 -30.29 -2.86 -10.79
N GLY A 12 -29.56 -2.81 -11.90
CA GLY A 12 -28.52 -3.76 -12.28
C GLY A 12 -27.33 -3.77 -11.32
N ILE A 13 -27.43 -4.60 -10.29
CA ILE A 13 -26.26 -5.05 -9.52
C ILE A 13 -25.63 -6.19 -10.31
N ALA A 14 -24.63 -5.86 -11.13
CA ALA A 14 -23.76 -6.85 -11.73
C ALA A 14 -22.97 -7.58 -10.63
N ARG A 15 -23.44 -8.77 -10.25
CA ARG A 15 -22.63 -9.77 -9.53
C ARG A 15 -21.48 -10.18 -10.43
N TRP A 16 -20.26 -9.80 -10.06
CA TRP A 16 -19.05 -10.33 -10.66
C TRP A 16 -18.90 -11.82 -10.34
N PRO A 17 -18.75 -12.73 -11.33
CA PRO A 17 -18.54 -14.15 -11.08
C PRO A 17 -17.06 -14.48 -11.25
N PHE A 18 -16.35 -14.77 -10.16
CA PHE A 18 -15.06 -15.47 -10.26
C PHE A 18 -15.01 -16.64 -9.28
N ARG A 19 -15.46 -17.79 -9.76
CA ARG A 19 -14.86 -19.09 -9.42
C ARG A 19 -14.82 -19.96 -10.68
N LYS A 20 -13.62 -20.31 -11.14
CA LYS A 20 -13.29 -21.69 -11.56
C LYS A 20 -11.81 -22.00 -11.26
N PRO A 21 -11.48 -23.28 -10.95
CA PRO A 21 -10.16 -23.74 -10.54
C PRO A 21 -9.42 -24.47 -11.67
N LEU A 22 -8.10 -24.30 -11.76
CA LEU A 22 -7.14 -25.14 -12.50
C LEU A 22 -5.77 -24.86 -11.86
N LEU A 23 -4.79 -25.76 -11.73
CA LEU A 23 -4.61 -27.18 -12.01
C LEU A 23 -3.43 -27.61 -11.12
N ARG A 24 -3.46 -28.84 -10.63
CA ARG A 24 -2.37 -29.51 -9.93
C ARG A 24 -1.27 -29.84 -10.95
N VAL A 25 -0.01 -29.50 -10.66
CA VAL A 25 1.15 -30.05 -11.38
C VAL A 25 2.14 -30.53 -10.33
N ASP A 26 2.27 -31.85 -10.22
CA ASP A 26 3.37 -32.52 -9.53
C ASP A 26 4.64 -32.34 -10.35
N ALA A 27 5.74 -32.00 -9.68
CA ALA A 27 7.08 -32.22 -10.21
C ALA A 27 8.03 -32.51 -9.05
N SER A 28 8.08 -33.79 -8.69
CA SER A 28 9.19 -34.42 -7.99
C SER A 28 10.45 -34.30 -8.85
N SER A 29 11.52 -33.73 -8.31
CA SER A 29 12.89 -34.04 -8.70
C SER A 29 13.88 -33.55 -7.64
N ARG A 30 14.44 -34.53 -6.92
CA ARG A 30 15.58 -34.37 -6.02
C ARG A 30 16.83 -34.00 -6.85
N LEU A 31 17.57 -33.00 -6.40
CA LEU A 31 19.01 -32.91 -6.68
C LEU A 31 19.74 -32.77 -5.34
N VAL A 32 20.48 -33.82 -5.01
CA VAL A 32 21.43 -33.89 -3.91
C VAL A 32 22.74 -33.32 -4.44
N PHE A 33 23.25 -32.24 -3.83
CA PHE A 33 24.62 -31.78 -4.04
C PHE A 33 25.41 -31.82 -2.73
N PRO A 34 26.67 -32.29 -2.76
CA PRO A 34 27.47 -32.52 -1.57
C PRO A 34 28.27 -31.26 -1.19
N THR A 35 28.19 -30.82 0.06
CA THR A 35 29.12 -29.84 0.62
C THR A 35 30.02 -30.49 1.64
N ARG A 36 31.26 -30.79 1.22
CA ARG A 36 32.39 -30.95 2.15
C ARG A 36 33.60 -30.24 1.56
N ILE A 37 33.72 -28.95 1.86
CA ILE A 37 34.98 -28.21 1.74
C ILE A 37 35.39 -27.81 3.17
N LYS A 38 36.48 -28.40 3.66
CA LYS A 38 37.09 -28.05 4.94
C LYS A 38 37.71 -26.66 4.80
N ARG A 39 37.26 -25.71 5.61
CA ARG A 39 37.92 -24.41 5.81
C ARG A 39 39.03 -24.58 6.85
N ASN A 40 40.27 -24.33 6.45
CA ASN A 40 41.35 -24.01 7.39
C ASN A 40 41.36 -22.49 7.54
N TYR A 41 41.07 -22.00 8.74
CA TYR A 41 41.23 -20.59 9.10
C TYR A 41 42.65 -20.40 9.63
N GLY A 42 43.44 -19.62 8.90
CA GLY A 42 44.65 -18.99 9.41
C GLY A 42 44.24 -17.72 10.17
N GLU A 43 44.53 -17.74 11.45
CA GLU A 43 44.41 -16.68 12.45
C GLU A 43 45.31 -15.49 12.07
N MET A 44 44.75 -14.29 11.89
CA MET A 44 45.45 -13.01 12.01
C MET A 44 44.48 -11.86 12.30
N ALA A 45 44.73 -11.17 13.42
CA ALA A 45 44.34 -9.81 13.80
C ALA A 45 42.86 -9.52 14.14
N GLU A 46 42.50 -9.81 15.40
CA GLU A 46 41.74 -8.89 16.26
C GLU A 46 42.72 -7.73 16.58
N ASP A 47 42.42 -6.44 16.42
CA ASP A 47 41.38 -5.62 17.05
C ASP A 47 41.30 -4.30 16.24
N GLU A 48 40.08 -3.86 15.89
CA GLU A 48 39.65 -2.46 15.57
C GLU A 48 38.36 -2.41 14.71
N GLU A 49 37.79 -3.55 14.29
CA GLU A 49 36.75 -3.59 13.25
C GLU A 49 35.35 -4.00 13.76
N ALA A 50 35.00 -3.65 15.00
CA ALA A 50 33.73 -4.08 15.63
C ALA A 50 32.46 -3.38 15.09
N ASP A 51 32.62 -2.32 14.28
CA ASP A 51 31.50 -1.48 13.78
C ASP A 51 31.22 -1.66 12.27
N CYS A 52 31.88 -2.62 11.62
CA CYS A 52 31.66 -2.91 10.21
C CYS A 52 30.63 -4.04 10.05
N PRO A 53 29.53 -3.85 9.29
CA PRO A 53 28.54 -4.89 9.10
C PRO A 53 29.16 -6.10 8.38
N ASN A 54 28.74 -7.31 8.76
CA ASN A 54 29.38 -8.58 8.33
C ASN A 54 29.51 -8.70 6.79
N ASN A 55 28.53 -8.22 6.04
CA ASN A 55 28.55 -8.18 4.58
C ASN A 55 29.61 -7.23 4.01
N ALA A 56 29.82 -6.05 4.61
CA ALA A 56 30.89 -5.14 4.21
C ALA A 56 32.27 -5.76 4.47
N ARG A 57 32.44 -6.42 5.62
CA ARG A 57 33.68 -7.14 5.96
C ARG A 57 33.96 -8.27 4.97
N LEU A 58 32.96 -9.07 4.62
CA LEU A 58 33.09 -10.13 3.62
C LEU A 58 33.46 -9.57 2.23
N PHE A 59 32.86 -8.46 1.83
CA PHE A 59 33.19 -7.78 0.59
C PHE A 59 34.66 -7.30 0.59
N ARG A 60 35.09 -6.59 1.64
CA ARG A 60 36.48 -6.12 1.81
C ARG A 60 37.46 -7.29 1.71
N ILE A 61 37.23 -8.35 2.49
CA ILE A 61 38.09 -9.55 2.47
C ILE A 61 38.14 -10.17 1.08
N ALA A 62 37.00 -10.33 0.40
CA ALA A 62 36.96 -10.94 -0.92
C ALA A 62 37.73 -10.10 -1.96
N VAL A 63 37.54 -8.78 -1.96
CA VAL A 63 38.21 -7.90 -2.92
C VAL A 63 39.71 -7.79 -2.62
N SER A 64 40.11 -7.53 -1.37
CA SER A 64 41.53 -7.43 -0.99
C SER A 64 42.31 -8.72 -1.32
N ASN A 65 41.70 -9.90 -1.15
CA ASN A 65 42.32 -11.16 -1.58
C ASN A 65 42.51 -11.25 -3.10
N ASN A 66 41.55 -10.77 -3.89
CA ASN A 66 41.71 -10.71 -5.35
C ASN A 66 42.80 -9.72 -5.77
N LEU A 67 42.87 -8.56 -5.12
CA LEU A 67 43.91 -7.55 -5.36
C LEU A 67 45.31 -8.11 -5.03
N ARG A 68 45.44 -8.89 -3.96
CA ARG A 68 46.68 -9.62 -3.65
C ARG A 68 47.04 -10.61 -4.75
N ASN A 69 46.09 -11.43 -5.19
CA ASN A 69 46.32 -12.38 -6.28
C ASN A 69 46.75 -11.70 -7.59
N ILE A 70 46.21 -10.51 -7.88
CA ILE A 70 46.62 -9.70 -9.03
C ILE A 70 48.06 -9.22 -8.86
N ALA A 71 48.40 -8.65 -7.69
CA ALA A 71 49.75 -8.16 -7.41
C ALA A 71 50.79 -9.29 -7.48
N GLU A 72 50.46 -10.49 -6.99
CA GLU A 72 51.33 -11.67 -6.95
C GLU A 72 51.25 -12.53 -8.24
N SER A 73 50.48 -12.12 -9.24
CA SER A 73 50.25 -12.91 -10.47
C SER A 73 51.52 -13.16 -11.30
N VAL A 74 52.50 -12.26 -11.19
CA VAL A 74 53.80 -12.35 -11.85
C VAL A 74 54.80 -12.93 -10.86
N SER A 75 55.29 -14.14 -11.13
CA SER A 75 56.38 -14.74 -10.35
C SER A 75 57.70 -14.01 -10.56
N GLU A 76 58.61 -14.13 -9.59
CA GLU A 76 59.95 -13.52 -9.65
C GLU A 76 60.72 -13.95 -10.91
N ASP A 77 60.61 -15.23 -11.30
CA ASP A 77 61.25 -15.77 -12.51
C ASP A 77 60.71 -15.11 -13.79
N LYS A 78 59.39 -14.96 -13.90
CA LYS A 78 58.75 -14.28 -15.05
C LYS A 78 59.11 -12.81 -15.10
N PHE A 79 59.20 -12.16 -13.93
CA PHE A 79 59.63 -10.77 -13.83
C PHE A 79 61.06 -10.57 -14.36
N LEU A 80 61.98 -11.47 -14.01
CA LEU A 80 63.36 -11.51 -14.51
C LEU A 80 63.47 -11.86 -16.00
N GLU A 81 62.58 -12.72 -16.50
CA GLU A 81 62.50 -13.04 -17.92
C GLU A 81 62.12 -11.82 -18.75
N ILE A 82 61.12 -11.05 -18.28
CA ILE A 82 60.63 -9.83 -18.93
C ILE A 82 61.67 -8.70 -18.84
N LEU A 83 62.24 -8.46 -17.66
CA LEU A 83 63.23 -7.40 -17.42
C LEU A 83 64.65 -7.92 -17.54
N THR A 84 65.07 -8.25 -18.76
CA THR A 84 66.38 -8.85 -19.07
C THR A 84 67.57 -8.04 -18.58
N ILE A 85 67.42 -6.72 -18.45
CA ILE A 85 68.44 -5.78 -17.94
C ILE A 85 68.87 -6.13 -16.50
N LEU A 86 67.96 -6.73 -15.71
CA LEU A 86 68.20 -7.04 -14.30
C LEU A 86 68.83 -8.42 -14.09
N LYS A 87 69.06 -9.21 -15.16
CA LYS A 87 69.66 -10.56 -15.07
C LYS A 87 71.07 -10.56 -14.48
N SER A 88 71.82 -9.47 -14.66
CA SER A 88 73.17 -9.30 -14.09
C SER A 88 73.18 -9.07 -12.58
N ASN A 89 72.04 -8.67 -11.99
CA ASN A 89 71.90 -8.31 -10.57
C ASN A 89 70.63 -8.92 -9.95
N PRO A 90 70.58 -10.24 -9.73
CA PRO A 90 69.38 -10.93 -9.24
C PRO A 90 68.91 -10.42 -7.86
N SER A 91 69.83 -9.98 -6.99
CA SER A 91 69.47 -9.38 -5.69
C SER A 91 68.67 -8.08 -5.83
N ILE A 92 69.01 -7.25 -6.83
CA ILE A 92 68.29 -6.00 -7.10
C ILE A 92 66.93 -6.32 -7.72
N ALA A 93 66.89 -7.27 -8.65
CA ALA A 93 65.66 -7.73 -9.27
C ALA A 93 64.64 -8.23 -8.24
N GLN A 94 65.09 -9.05 -7.29
CA GLN A 94 64.24 -9.57 -6.22
C GLN A 94 63.67 -8.46 -5.33
N LYS A 95 64.50 -7.46 -4.97
CA LYS A 95 64.05 -6.31 -4.18
C LYS A 95 63.02 -5.47 -4.96
N LEU A 96 63.26 -5.27 -6.26
CA LEU A 96 62.35 -4.53 -7.12
C LEU A 96 61.01 -5.25 -7.31
N HIS A 97 61.04 -6.56 -7.52
CA HIS A 97 59.83 -7.38 -7.64
C HIS A 97 58.99 -7.31 -6.37
N LYS A 98 59.60 -7.48 -5.19
CA LYS A 98 58.90 -7.33 -3.90
C LYS A 98 58.35 -5.92 -3.69
N ALA A 99 59.11 -4.89 -4.07
CA ALA A 99 58.66 -3.52 -3.99
C ALA A 99 57.45 -3.26 -4.91
N MET A 100 57.49 -3.77 -6.14
CA MET A 100 56.39 -3.67 -7.11
C MET A 100 55.11 -4.32 -6.58
N ILE A 101 55.19 -5.56 -6.07
CA ILE A 101 54.03 -6.28 -5.50
C ILE A 101 53.43 -5.46 -4.35
N LYS A 102 54.28 -5.02 -3.42
CA LYS A 102 53.84 -4.28 -2.24
C LYS A 102 53.18 -2.96 -2.62
N GLU A 103 53.81 -2.18 -3.50
CA GLU A 103 53.30 -0.87 -3.92
C GLU A 103 51.98 -1.01 -4.67
N LEU A 104 51.90 -1.97 -5.60
CA LEU A 104 50.70 -2.22 -6.36
C LEU A 104 49.54 -2.68 -5.46
N TYR A 105 49.79 -3.62 -4.55
CA TYR A 105 48.78 -4.07 -3.59
C TYR A 105 48.30 -2.92 -2.69
N ASN A 106 49.24 -2.15 -2.12
CA ASN A 106 48.91 -1.03 -1.24
C ASN A 106 48.08 0.02 -1.98
N SER A 107 48.51 0.46 -3.16
CA SER A 107 47.78 1.44 -3.97
C SER A 107 46.37 0.98 -4.31
N MET A 108 46.20 -0.27 -4.77
CA MET A 108 44.86 -0.79 -5.07
C MET A 108 44.00 -0.96 -3.81
N ASN A 109 44.60 -1.29 -2.68
CA ASN A 109 43.87 -1.44 -1.42
C ASN A 109 43.48 -0.08 -0.84
N ASP A 110 44.31 0.94 -0.99
CA ASP A 110 43.98 2.32 -0.61
C ASP A 110 42.83 2.85 -1.47
N ASP A 111 42.82 2.58 -2.79
CA ASP A 111 41.69 2.91 -3.68
C ASP A 111 40.40 2.20 -3.24
N LEU A 112 40.49 0.93 -2.81
CA LEU A 112 39.35 0.19 -2.27
C LEU A 112 38.79 0.86 -1.00
N GLU A 113 39.68 1.30 -0.10
CA GLU A 113 39.31 2.02 1.11
C GLU A 113 38.61 3.34 0.81
N ASP A 114 39.09 4.06 -0.20
CA ASP A 114 38.48 5.30 -0.64
C ASP A 114 37.11 5.07 -1.28
N ILE A 115 36.94 4.03 -2.11
CA ILE A 115 35.62 3.65 -2.67
C ILE A 115 34.62 3.29 -1.55
N LEU A 116 35.08 2.57 -0.53
CA LEU A 116 34.25 2.21 0.62
C LEU A 116 33.76 3.45 1.38
N LYS A 117 34.61 4.48 1.52
CA LYS A 117 34.30 5.75 2.18
C LYS A 117 33.46 6.68 1.31
N GLU A 118 33.87 6.96 0.08
CA GLU A 118 33.22 7.90 -0.85
C GLU A 118 31.81 7.45 -1.21
N GLY A 119 31.61 6.15 -1.46
CA GLY A 119 30.31 5.58 -1.77
C GLY A 119 29.38 5.40 -0.56
N ASN A 120 29.85 5.75 0.65
CA ASN A 120 29.20 5.42 1.92
C ASN A 120 28.71 3.96 1.96
N LEU A 121 29.53 3.07 1.39
CA LEU A 121 29.11 1.72 1.07
C LEU A 121 28.86 0.93 2.35
N GLN A 122 29.61 1.24 3.41
CA GLN A 122 29.40 0.70 4.75
C GLN A 122 27.98 0.98 5.27
N GLU A 123 27.45 2.20 5.12
CA GLU A 123 26.06 2.50 5.53
C GLU A 123 25.05 1.75 4.66
N THR A 124 25.32 1.61 3.35
CA THR A 124 24.43 0.84 2.46
C THR A 124 24.39 -0.64 2.85
N PHE A 125 25.53 -1.23 3.21
CA PHE A 125 25.60 -2.60 3.70
C PHE A 125 24.85 -2.77 5.02
N THR A 126 24.97 -1.81 5.94
CA THR A 126 24.17 -1.78 7.18
C THR A 126 22.67 -1.70 6.89
N LYS A 127 22.24 -0.85 5.95
CA LYS A 127 20.83 -0.75 5.52
C LYS A 127 20.34 -2.06 4.92
N ILE A 128 21.13 -2.72 4.07
CA ILE A 128 20.78 -4.01 3.48
C ILE A 128 20.62 -5.07 4.57
N THR A 129 21.51 -5.11 5.55
CA THR A 129 21.41 -6.06 6.68
C THR A 129 20.13 -5.82 7.47
N LYS A 130 19.83 -4.57 7.84
CA LYS A 130 18.57 -4.21 8.52
C LYS A 130 17.34 -4.62 7.73
N LEU A 131 17.30 -4.29 6.43
CA LEU A 131 16.18 -4.68 5.55
C LEU A 131 16.06 -6.20 5.42
N SER A 132 17.18 -6.93 5.41
CA SER A 132 17.17 -8.39 5.37
C SER A 132 16.63 -8.97 6.67
N GLU A 133 16.97 -8.41 7.81
CA GLU A 133 16.51 -8.84 9.14
C GLU A 133 15.02 -8.54 9.36
N GLU A 134 14.57 -7.34 8.97
CA GLU A 134 13.16 -6.93 9.03
C GLU A 134 12.26 -7.81 8.14
N ASN A 135 12.81 -8.35 7.05
CA ASN A 135 12.07 -9.10 6.03
C ASN A 135 12.23 -10.63 6.17
N ILE A 136 12.70 -11.12 7.34
CA ILE A 136 12.74 -12.57 7.66
C ILE A 136 11.31 -13.16 7.80
N MET A 137 10.26 -12.32 7.77
CA MET A 137 8.88 -12.77 7.96
C MET A 137 8.22 -13.34 6.69
N SER A 138 7.77 -14.60 6.84
CA SER A 138 7.06 -15.48 5.91
C SER A 138 7.92 -16.22 4.89
N THR A 139 8.64 -17.20 5.42
CA THR A 139 9.16 -18.36 4.69
C THR A 139 8.08 -18.95 3.78
N ASN A 140 8.43 -19.18 2.51
CA ASN A 140 7.69 -19.84 1.41
C ASN A 140 6.97 -18.99 0.35
N LYS A 141 7.14 -17.67 0.30
CA LYS A 141 6.66 -16.88 -0.86
C LYS A 141 7.79 -16.09 -1.49
N ASP A 142 7.88 -16.16 -2.82
CA ASP A 142 8.77 -15.30 -3.58
C ASP A 142 8.42 -13.85 -3.29
N ALA A 143 9.42 -13.08 -2.84
CA ALA A 143 9.27 -11.65 -2.64
C ALA A 143 8.87 -11.01 -3.98
N TRP A 144 7.91 -10.08 -3.93
CA TRP A 144 7.46 -9.37 -5.13
C TRP A 144 8.65 -8.73 -5.85
N ARG A 145 8.69 -8.90 -7.17
CA ARG A 145 9.68 -8.29 -8.06
C ARG A 145 8.96 -7.44 -9.10
N PRO A 146 9.50 -6.26 -9.45
CA PRO A 146 9.07 -5.48 -10.59
C PRO A 146 8.84 -6.30 -11.87
N PRO A 147 7.60 -6.42 -12.40
CA PRO A 147 7.33 -7.07 -13.71
C PRO A 147 7.89 -6.33 -14.94
N GLY A 148 8.59 -5.20 -14.79
CA GLY A 148 9.08 -4.38 -15.90
C GLY A 148 8.03 -3.47 -16.57
N ASP A 149 6.73 -3.70 -16.32
CA ASP A 149 5.65 -2.81 -16.76
C ASP A 149 5.30 -1.77 -15.68
N VAL A 150 5.64 -0.50 -15.95
CA VAL A 150 5.43 0.64 -15.06
C VAL A 150 3.94 0.90 -14.77
N ILE A 151 3.04 0.59 -15.69
CA ILE A 151 1.59 0.83 -15.50
C ILE A 151 1.04 -0.08 -14.41
N LEU A 152 1.51 -1.34 -14.35
CA LEU A 152 1.14 -2.27 -13.29
C LEU A 152 1.69 -1.85 -11.93
N HIS A 153 2.83 -1.16 -11.89
CA HIS A 153 3.43 -0.66 -10.65
C HIS A 153 2.72 0.56 -10.07
N LEU A 154 2.34 1.51 -10.93
CA LEU A 154 1.65 2.72 -10.52
C LEU A 154 0.31 2.41 -9.84
N ARG A 155 -0.36 1.34 -10.27
CA ARG A 155 -1.59 0.86 -9.64
C ARG A 155 -1.39 0.49 -8.17
N SER A 156 -0.26 -0.11 -7.82
CA SER A 156 0.04 -0.51 -6.44
C SER A 156 0.41 0.69 -5.56
N LEU A 157 1.19 1.64 -6.08
CA LEU A 157 1.58 2.84 -5.33
C LEU A 157 0.38 3.78 -5.09
N GLY A 158 -0.48 3.93 -6.09
CA GLY A 158 -1.71 4.72 -5.99
C GLY A 158 -2.79 4.06 -5.14
N ALA A 159 -2.71 2.76 -4.89
CA ALA A 159 -3.75 2.00 -4.19
C ALA A 159 -4.04 2.55 -2.80
N HIS A 160 -3.01 2.97 -2.05
CA HIS A 160 -3.20 3.54 -0.71
C HIS A 160 -3.99 4.85 -0.75
N LYS A 161 -3.59 5.78 -1.61
CA LYS A 161 -4.26 7.08 -1.74
C LYS A 161 -5.69 6.93 -2.25
N ILE A 162 -5.91 6.01 -3.19
CA ILE A 162 -7.24 5.68 -3.69
C ILE A 162 -8.08 5.11 -2.54
N LYS A 163 -7.54 4.20 -1.75
CA LYS A 163 -8.23 3.60 -0.60
C LYS A 163 -8.66 4.66 0.42
N GLU A 164 -7.75 5.54 0.84
CA GLU A 164 -8.08 6.64 1.76
C GLU A 164 -9.17 7.55 1.21
N ALA A 165 -9.07 7.93 -0.08
CA ALA A 165 -10.08 8.77 -0.73
C ALA A 165 -11.45 8.06 -0.79
N THR A 166 -11.47 6.75 -1.07
CA THR A 166 -12.73 5.99 -1.10
C THR A 166 -13.38 5.88 0.27
N GLU A 167 -12.60 5.65 1.34
CA GLU A 167 -13.12 5.55 2.71
C GLU A 167 -13.71 6.89 3.19
N GLU A 168 -13.06 8.01 2.86
CA GLU A 168 -13.58 9.34 3.21
C GLU A 168 -14.86 9.67 2.44
N LEU A 169 -14.91 9.36 1.14
CA LEU A 169 -16.13 9.56 0.34
C LEU A 169 -17.29 8.71 0.86
N GLU A 170 -17.04 7.44 1.18
CA GLU A 170 -18.06 6.55 1.75
C GLU A 170 -18.63 7.13 3.06
N LYS A 171 -17.78 7.65 3.93
CA LYS A 171 -18.21 8.30 5.19
C LYS A 171 -19.10 9.52 4.92
N GLN A 172 -18.75 10.35 3.94
CA GLN A 172 -19.53 11.54 3.58
C GLN A 172 -20.90 11.16 2.99
N VAL A 173 -20.94 10.18 2.09
CA VAL A 173 -22.19 9.67 1.51
C VAL A 173 -23.10 9.10 2.60
N ASN A 174 -22.57 8.24 3.47
CA ASN A 174 -23.33 7.65 4.58
C ASN A 174 -23.86 8.70 5.58
N LYS A 175 -23.19 9.83 5.74
CA LYS A 175 -23.69 10.95 6.53
C LYS A 175 -24.88 11.62 5.83
N MET A 176 -24.73 11.94 4.55
CA MET A 176 -25.76 12.60 3.76
C MET A 176 -27.03 11.75 3.63
N GLU A 177 -26.90 10.44 3.44
CA GLU A 177 -28.03 9.53 3.36
C GLU A 177 -28.83 9.49 4.68
N ARG A 178 -28.16 9.45 5.83
CA ARG A 178 -28.82 9.49 7.15
C ARG A 178 -29.57 10.81 7.39
N GLU A 179 -28.96 11.92 7.01
CA GLU A 179 -29.60 13.24 7.09
C GLU A 179 -30.84 13.30 6.17
N ASN A 180 -30.73 12.77 4.95
CA ASN A 180 -31.84 12.73 4.00
C ASN A 180 -33.00 11.86 4.50
N VAL A 181 -32.72 10.69 5.08
CA VAL A 181 -33.76 9.84 5.71
C VAL A 181 -34.49 10.60 6.81
N THR A 182 -33.76 11.34 7.63
CA THR A 182 -34.34 12.16 8.71
C THR A 182 -35.24 13.26 8.14
N LEU A 183 -34.77 13.98 7.12
CA LEU A 183 -35.54 15.03 6.45
C LEU A 183 -36.80 14.49 5.79
N MET A 184 -36.72 13.34 5.10
CA MET A 184 -37.89 12.70 4.49
C MET A 184 -38.95 12.35 5.53
N LYS A 185 -38.55 11.86 6.71
CA LYS A 185 -39.46 11.57 7.80
C LYS A 185 -40.17 12.85 8.29
N THR A 186 -39.42 13.93 8.52
CA THR A 186 -39.98 15.22 8.93
C THR A 186 -40.93 15.80 7.89
N ILE A 187 -40.59 15.69 6.60
CA ILE A 187 -41.45 16.13 5.49
C ILE A 187 -42.75 15.33 5.49
N ALA A 188 -42.69 14.01 5.66
CA ALA A 188 -43.88 13.16 5.70
C ALA A 188 -44.80 13.53 6.90
N GLU A 189 -44.22 13.72 8.09
CA GLU A 189 -44.95 14.16 9.28
C GLU A 189 -45.64 15.52 9.06
N ASN A 190 -44.92 16.49 8.48
CA ASN A 190 -45.47 17.81 8.19
C ASN A 190 -46.59 17.76 7.14
N ARG A 191 -46.43 16.95 6.07
CA ARG A 191 -47.47 16.74 5.07
C ARG A 191 -48.74 16.16 5.70
N SER A 192 -48.61 15.16 6.56
CA SER A 192 -49.74 14.57 7.29
C SER A 192 -50.45 15.58 8.19
N ARG A 193 -49.69 16.45 8.88
CA ARG A 193 -50.27 17.53 9.69
C ARG A 193 -51.06 18.53 8.85
N ILE A 194 -50.49 18.97 7.73
CA ILE A 194 -51.16 19.89 6.79
C ILE A 194 -52.44 19.26 6.26
N GLN A 195 -52.39 17.99 5.86
CA GLN A 195 -53.56 17.26 5.38
C GLN A 195 -54.66 17.21 6.45
N ALA A 196 -54.33 16.84 7.70
CA ALA A 196 -55.30 16.81 8.79
C ALA A 196 -55.93 18.19 9.06
N THR A 197 -55.13 19.27 9.00
CA THR A 197 -55.67 20.63 9.14
C THR A 197 -56.58 21.02 7.98
N ASN A 198 -56.22 20.64 6.75
CA ASN A 198 -57.04 20.90 5.57
C ASN A 198 -58.38 20.15 5.64
N ASP A 199 -58.36 18.88 6.05
CA ASP A 199 -59.58 18.07 6.22
C ASP A 199 -60.50 18.66 7.31
N ASN A 200 -59.94 19.22 8.37
CA ASN A 200 -60.70 19.95 9.39
C ASN A 200 -61.36 21.21 8.82
N VAL A 201 -60.62 22.02 8.06
CA VAL A 201 -61.15 23.24 7.43
C VAL A 201 -62.27 22.89 6.45
N VAL A 202 -62.07 21.91 5.56
CA VAL A 202 -63.08 21.44 4.61
C VAL A 202 -64.35 21.00 5.34
N ARG A 203 -64.22 20.25 6.44
CA ARG A 203 -65.36 19.81 7.24
C ARG A 203 -66.15 20.98 7.84
N ILE A 204 -65.45 22.00 8.37
CA ILE A 204 -66.08 23.21 8.92
C ILE A 204 -66.80 23.96 7.80
N LEU A 205 -66.13 24.18 6.67
CA LEU A 205 -66.71 24.87 5.51
C LEU A 205 -67.95 24.15 4.96
N ASN A 206 -67.97 22.82 4.96
CA ASN A 206 -69.13 22.05 4.52
C ASN A 206 -70.29 22.10 5.52
N ARG A 207 -70.03 22.26 6.83
CA ARG A 207 -71.07 22.30 7.87
C ARG A 207 -71.65 23.69 8.08
N ALA A 208 -70.86 24.74 7.87
CA ALA A 208 -71.28 26.12 8.14
C ALA A 208 -72.56 26.53 7.38
N PRO A 209 -72.75 26.25 6.07
CA PRO A 209 -73.97 26.60 5.35
C PRO A 209 -75.22 25.96 5.96
N VAL A 210 -75.13 24.70 6.41
CA VAL A 210 -76.26 23.98 7.02
C VAL A 210 -76.68 24.64 8.34
N ILE A 211 -75.72 25.09 9.14
CA ILE A 211 -75.99 25.78 10.41
C ILE A 211 -76.58 27.17 10.13
N LEU A 212 -76.02 27.90 9.17
CA LEU A 212 -76.50 29.23 8.79
C LEU A 212 -77.93 29.18 8.27
N GLN A 213 -78.25 28.23 7.38
CA GLN A 213 -79.61 28.06 6.86
C GLN A 213 -80.60 27.78 8.00
N ARG A 214 -80.26 26.86 8.91
CA ARG A 214 -81.13 26.55 10.05
C ARG A 214 -81.38 27.76 10.95
N LEU A 215 -80.34 28.59 11.14
CA LEU A 215 -80.48 29.82 11.93
C LEU A 215 -81.40 30.83 11.22
N GLU A 216 -81.23 31.00 9.91
CA GLU A 216 -82.08 31.83 9.07
C GLU A 216 -83.55 31.38 9.16
N ASP A 217 -83.82 30.09 8.99
CA ASP A 217 -85.16 29.50 9.11
C ASP A 217 -85.78 29.81 10.49
N THR A 218 -85.00 29.72 11.58
CA THR A 218 -85.50 30.04 12.93
C THR A 218 -85.76 31.53 13.13
N CYS A 219 -84.93 32.40 12.56
CA CYS A 219 -85.15 33.85 12.60
C CYS A 219 -86.42 34.24 11.84
N GLU A 220 -86.69 33.61 10.69
CA GLU A 220 -87.93 33.80 9.93
C GLU A 220 -89.15 33.36 10.75
N GLN A 221 -89.11 32.18 11.35
CA GLN A 221 -90.19 31.68 12.20
C GLN A 221 -90.48 32.63 13.37
N LEU A 222 -89.45 33.10 14.07
CA LEU A 222 -89.63 34.06 15.17
C LEU A 222 -90.20 35.39 14.69
N THR A 223 -89.79 35.87 13.51
CA THR A 223 -90.33 37.09 12.90
C THR A 223 -91.82 36.94 12.59
N ILE A 224 -92.24 35.77 12.11
CA ILE A 224 -93.66 35.46 11.88
C ILE A 224 -94.42 35.47 13.22
N CYS A 225 -93.90 34.81 14.26
CA CYS A 225 -94.52 34.80 15.59
C CYS A 225 -94.67 36.19 16.20
N LEU A 226 -93.66 37.06 16.04
CA LEU A 226 -93.74 38.45 16.52
C LEU A 226 -94.83 39.24 15.79
N LYS A 227 -94.90 39.11 14.45
CA LYS A 227 -95.96 39.74 13.66
C LYS A 227 -97.36 39.25 14.05
N THR A 228 -97.53 37.99 14.43
CA THR A 228 -98.83 37.50 14.89
C THR A 228 -99.23 38.08 16.24
N ILE A 229 -98.27 38.33 17.14
CA ILE A 229 -98.53 38.95 18.45
C ILE A 229 -98.85 40.46 18.30
N GLU A 230 -98.22 41.16 17.36
CA GLU A 230 -98.48 42.59 17.12
C GLU A 230 -99.83 42.88 16.44
N ASN A 231 -100.49 41.87 15.86
CA ASN A 231 -101.76 42.00 15.14
C ASN A 231 -102.98 41.41 15.90
N GLU A 232 -102.80 40.99 17.15
CA GLU A 232 -103.88 40.66 18.11
C GLU A 232 -104.20 41.85 19.03
#